data_AF-A0A2D7DEW7-F1
#
_entry.id   AF-A0A2D7DEW7-F1
#
_cell.length_a   1.000
_cell.length_b   1.000
_cell.length_c   1.000
_cell.angle_alpha   90.00
_cell.angle_beta   90.00
_cell.angle_gamma   90.00
#
_symmetry.space_group_name_H-M   'P 1'
#
loop_
_entity.id
_entity.type
_entity.pdbx_description
1 polymer ?
#
loop_
_entity_poly.entity_id
_entity_poly.type
_entity_poly.pdbx_seq_one_letter_code
_entity_poly.pdbx_strand_id
1 'polypeptide(L)'
;MEQVEEDKKFEEYVFEMRNLFRSEGWKYFINDVETSIKNINSLETTKDSEDLFFKKGQLLVMNNCLNLETQLETLVTQRNSEPSEEV
;
A
#
# COMPACT_ATOMS: atom_id res chain seq x y z
N MET A 1 -2.46 26.39 16.47
CA MET A 1 -3.82 25.85 16.26
C MET A 1 -3.87 25.00 14.99
N GLU A 2 -3.24 25.41 13.90
CA GLU A 2 -3.19 24.65 12.63
C GLU A 2 -2.40 23.32 12.73
N GLN A 3 -1.19 23.32 13.31
CA GLN A 3 -0.39 22.10 13.49
C GLN A 3 -1.11 20.99 14.28
N VAL A 4 -1.79 21.36 15.37
CA VAL A 4 -2.54 20.43 16.23
C VAL A 4 -3.69 19.75 15.46
N GLU A 5 -4.29 20.47 14.52
CA GLU A 5 -5.37 19.93 13.67
C GLU A 5 -4.82 18.98 12.60
N GLU A 6 -3.64 19.25 12.06
CA GLU A 6 -2.96 18.34 11.11
C GLU A 6 -2.52 17.03 11.76
N ASP A 7 -1.96 17.11 12.97
CA ASP A 7 -1.55 15.92 13.73
C ASP A 7 -2.75 15.03 14.04
N LYS A 8 -3.86 15.64 14.48
CA LYS A 8 -5.11 14.91 14.73
C LYS A 8 -5.63 14.20 13.47
N LYS A 9 -5.65 14.89 12.32
CA LYS A 9 -6.08 14.28 11.05
C LYS A 9 -5.18 13.13 10.63
N PHE A 10 -3.88 13.24 10.87
CA PHE A 10 -2.93 12.18 10.60
C PHE A 10 -3.19 10.96 11.49
N GLU A 11 -3.42 11.15 12.79
CA GLU A 11 -3.77 10.07 13.71
C GLU A 11 -5.08 9.37 13.32
N GLU A 12 -6.11 10.14 12.95
CA GLU A 12 -7.38 9.61 12.45
C GLU A 12 -7.16 8.78 11.17
N TYR A 13 -6.38 9.29 10.21
CA TYR A 13 -6.02 8.55 9.00
C TYR A 13 -5.30 7.22 9.31
N VAL A 14 -4.29 7.25 10.17
CA VAL A 14 -3.54 6.04 10.56
C VAL A 14 -4.44 5.03 11.25
N PHE A 15 -5.33 5.48 12.12
CA PHE A 15 -6.29 4.64 12.81
C PHE A 15 -7.24 3.94 11.83
N GLU A 16 -7.85 4.68 10.90
CA GLU A 16 -8.78 4.13 9.91
C GLU A 16 -8.08 3.17 8.94
N MET A 17 -6.87 3.50 8.47
CA MET A 17 -6.10 2.60 7.61
C MET A 17 -5.74 1.29 8.32
N ARG A 18 -5.33 1.35 9.59
CA ARG A 18 -5.07 0.15 10.38
C ARG A 18 -6.35 -0.66 10.64
N ASN A 19 -7.51 -0.02 10.79
CA ASN A 19 -8.80 -0.71 10.86
C ASN A 19 -9.12 -1.43 9.55
N LEU A 20 -8.93 -0.76 8.41
CA LEU A 20 -9.08 -1.37 7.09
C LEU A 20 -8.19 -2.61 6.97
N PHE A 21 -6.91 -2.52 7.30
CA PHE A 21 -5.97 -3.63 7.15
C PHE A 21 -6.32 -4.84 8.02
N ARG A 22 -6.90 -4.61 9.20
CA ARG A 22 -7.38 -5.68 10.08
C ARG A 22 -8.71 -6.30 9.64
N SER A 23 -9.47 -5.62 8.78
CA SER A 23 -10.78 -6.11 8.35
C SER A 23 -10.66 -7.41 7.55
N GLU A 24 -11.61 -8.33 7.72
CA GLU A 24 -11.61 -9.59 6.97
C GLU A 24 -11.75 -9.37 5.45
N GLY A 25 -12.53 -8.34 5.05
CA GLY A 25 -12.67 -7.98 3.64
C GLY A 25 -11.35 -7.55 3.00
N TRP A 26 -10.50 -6.82 3.71
CA TRP A 26 -9.16 -6.47 3.22
C TRP A 26 -8.27 -7.70 3.08
N LYS A 27 -8.30 -8.63 4.04
CA LYS A 27 -7.54 -9.88 3.96
C LYS A 27 -7.95 -10.73 2.76
N TYR A 28 -9.27 -10.82 2.48
CA TYR A 28 -9.77 -11.49 1.27
C TYR A 28 -9.28 -10.79 0.00
N PHE A 29 -9.37 -9.47 -0.05
CA PHE A 29 -8.85 -8.68 -1.18
C PHE A 29 -7.36 -8.93 -1.44
N ILE A 30 -6.52 -8.90 -0.39
CA ILE A 30 -5.09 -9.17 -0.51
C ILE A 30 -4.83 -10.59 -1.03
N ASN A 31 -5.57 -11.59 -0.54
CA ASN A 31 -5.46 -12.97 -1.02
C ASN A 31 -5.81 -13.08 -2.53
N ASP A 32 -6.87 -12.41 -2.96
CA ASP A 32 -7.27 -12.37 -4.37
C ASP A 32 -6.22 -11.68 -5.25
N VAL A 33 -5.60 -10.61 -4.75
CA VAL A 33 -4.50 -9.90 -5.44
C VAL A 33 -3.26 -10.79 -5.55
N GLU A 34 -2.84 -11.45 -4.47
CA GLU A 34 -1.71 -12.38 -4.48
C GLU A 34 -1.92 -13.54 -5.46
N THR A 35 -3.16 -14.06 -5.53
CA THR A 35 -3.55 -15.10 -6.49
C THR A 35 -3.50 -14.58 -7.92
N SER A 36 -3.97 -13.35 -8.16
CA SER A 36 -3.94 -12.70 -9.48
C SER A 36 -2.51 -12.44 -9.96
N ILE A 37 -1.60 -12.00 -9.08
CA ILE A 37 -0.18 -11.80 -9.38
C ILE A 37 0.46 -13.09 -9.92
N LYS A 38 0.19 -14.24 -9.29
CA LYS A 38 0.75 -15.53 -9.74
C LYS A 38 0.31 -15.88 -11.16
N ASN A 39 -0.94 -15.56 -11.52
CA ASN A 39 -1.48 -15.83 -12.85
C ASN A 39 -0.94 -14.85 -13.91
N ILE A 40 -0.81 -13.57 -13.56
CA ILE A 40 -0.33 -12.53 -14.48
C ILE A 40 1.17 -12.64 -14.71
N ASN A 41 1.93 -13.03 -13.69
CA ASN A 41 3.39 -13.19 -13.75
C ASN A 41 3.80 -14.51 -14.44
N SER A 42 3.20 -14.79 -15.60
CA SER A 42 3.46 -15.98 -16.42
C SER A 42 3.95 -15.60 -17.81
N LEU A 43 5.20 -15.94 -18.12
CA LEU A 43 5.80 -15.76 -19.44
C LEU A 43 5.16 -16.67 -20.49
N GLU A 44 4.72 -17.87 -20.10
CA GLU A 44 4.07 -18.84 -20.99
C GLU A 44 2.80 -18.26 -21.65
N THR A 45 2.05 -17.45 -20.90
CA THR A 45 0.83 -16.82 -21.39
C THR A 45 1.07 -15.47 -22.07
N THR A 46 2.32 -15.04 -22.20
CA THR A 46 2.68 -13.72 -22.73
C THR A 46 2.85 -13.79 -24.24
N LYS A 47 2.03 -13.05 -24.97
CA LYS A 47 1.90 -13.16 -26.44
C LYS A 47 3.03 -12.44 -27.17
N ASP A 48 3.36 -11.25 -26.72
CA ASP A 48 4.32 -10.35 -27.35
C ASP A 48 4.85 -9.33 -26.32
N SER A 49 5.68 -8.40 -26.80
CA SER A 49 6.27 -7.36 -25.95
C SER A 49 5.26 -6.35 -25.43
N GLU A 50 4.17 -6.08 -26.17
CA GLU A 50 3.14 -5.14 -25.72
C GLU A 50 2.35 -5.73 -24.54
N ASP A 51 1.95 -7.01 -24.66
CA ASP A 51 1.33 -7.79 -23.58
C ASP A 51 2.25 -7.89 -22.36
N LEU A 52 3.57 -8.04 -22.57
CA LEU A 52 4.55 -8.02 -21.47
C LEU A 52 4.55 -6.69 -20.71
N PHE A 53 4.59 -5.56 -21.41
CA PHE A 53 4.58 -4.24 -20.75
C PHE A 53 3.24 -3.96 -20.05
N PHE A 54 2.13 -4.40 -20.65
CA PHE A 54 0.81 -4.30 -20.05
C PHE A 54 0.73 -5.08 -18.73
N LYS A 55 1.14 -6.36 -18.73
CA LYS A 55 1.21 -7.20 -17.51
C LYS A 55 2.15 -6.60 -16.46
N LYS A 56 3.29 -6.04 -16.86
CA LYS A 56 4.20 -5.34 -15.93
C LYS A 56 3.51 -4.14 -15.26
N GLY A 57 2.70 -3.38 -15.99
CA GLY A 57 1.89 -2.30 -15.42
C GLY A 57 0.87 -2.81 -14.41
N GLN A 58 0.17 -3.91 -14.71
CA GLN A 58 -0.77 -4.55 -13.79
C GLN A 58 -0.07 -5.01 -12.50
N LEU A 59 1.08 -5.69 -12.65
CA LEU A 59 1.88 -6.16 -11.51
C LEU A 59 2.39 -4.99 -10.65
N LEU A 60 2.75 -3.85 -11.24
CA LEU A 60 3.16 -2.67 -10.49
C LEU A 60 2.02 -2.17 -9.59
N VAL A 61 0.80 -2.05 -10.12
CA VAL A 61 -0.36 -1.59 -9.34
C VAL A 61 -0.71 -2.59 -8.24
N MET A 62 -0.73 -3.89 -8.55
CA MET A 62 -1.01 -4.92 -7.56
C MET A 62 0.04 -4.95 -6.43
N ASN A 63 1.32 -4.84 -6.76
CA ASN A 63 2.38 -4.74 -5.77
C ASN A 63 2.26 -3.47 -4.92
N ASN A 64 1.78 -2.36 -5.47
CA ASN A 64 1.50 -1.17 -4.65
C ASN A 64 0.41 -1.46 -3.62
N CYS A 65 -0.68 -2.13 -4.00
CA CYS A 65 -1.74 -2.53 -3.07
C CYS A 65 -1.22 -3.41 -1.94
N LEU A 66 -0.39 -4.42 -2.26
CA LEU A 66 0.21 -5.31 -1.26
C LEU A 66 1.12 -4.57 -0.27
N ASN A 67 1.75 -3.47 -0.70
CA ASN A 67 2.70 -2.71 0.11
C ASN A 67 2.09 -1.55 0.88
N LEU A 68 0.78 -1.28 0.76
CA LEU A 68 0.13 -0.13 1.41
C LEU A 68 0.30 -0.12 2.93
N GLU A 69 0.25 -1.29 3.58
CA GLU A 69 0.46 -1.40 5.02
C GLU A 69 1.90 -1.05 5.43
N THR A 70 2.88 -1.62 4.73
CA THR A 70 4.30 -1.30 4.94
C THR A 70 4.60 0.19 4.69
N GLN A 71 3.97 0.79 3.68
CA GLN A 71 4.12 2.22 3.38
C GLN A 71 3.52 3.09 4.48
N LEU A 72 2.36 2.71 5.04
CA LEU A 72 1.77 3.41 6.18
C LEU A 72 2.70 3.36 7.40
N GLU A 73 3.22 2.19 7.75
CA GLU A 73 4.11 2.05 8.91
C GLU A 73 5.45 2.78 8.71
N THR A 74 5.94 2.85 7.47
CA THR A 74 7.11 3.68 7.12
C THR A 74 6.81 5.16 7.35
N LEU A 75 5.65 5.64 6.89
CA LEU A 75 5.22 7.04 7.06
C LEU A 75 5.07 7.40 8.55
N VAL A 76 4.45 6.52 9.33
CA VAL A 76 4.30 6.69 10.78
C VAL A 76 5.67 6.73 11.47
N THR A 77 6.58 5.83 11.09
CA THR A 77 7.94 5.81 11.65
C THR A 77 8.69 7.09 11.31
N GLN A 78 8.60 7.57 10.08
CA GLN A 78 9.25 8.82 9.65
C GLN A 78 8.73 10.01 10.44
N ARG A 79 7.40 10.19 10.54
CA ARG A 79 6.79 11.29 11.30
C ARG A 79 7.14 11.26 12.79
N ASN A 80 7.25 10.05 13.38
CA ASN A 80 7.62 9.89 14.78
C ASN A 80 9.14 9.98 15.04
N SER A 81 9.97 9.81 14.00
CA SER A 81 11.43 9.86 14.08
C SER A 81 11.99 11.22 13.65
N GLU A 82 11.16 12.13 13.13
CA GLU A 82 11.50 13.54 13.00
C GLU A 82 11.86 14.04 14.40
N PRO A 83 13.14 14.39 14.66
CA PRO A 83 13.49 15.02 15.92
C PRO A 83 12.66 16.30 15.98
N SER A 84 12.01 16.54 17.11
CA SER A 84 11.54 17.86 17.50
C SER A 84 12.75 18.81 17.45
N GLU A 85 12.99 19.44 16.30
CA GLU A 85 13.83 20.62 16.23
C GLU A 85 13.11 21.73 16.99
N GLU A 86 13.90 22.45 17.81
CA GLU A 86 13.54 23.58 18.68
C GLU A 86 13.00 23.19 20.08
N VAL A 87 13.55 23.65 21.22
CA VAL A 87 14.42 24.81 21.55
C VAL A 87 15.21 24.49 22.82
#